data_AF-A0A846XUG5-F1
#
_entry.id   AF-A0A846XUG5-F1
#
_cell.length_a   1.000
_cell.length_b   1.000
_cell.length_c   1.000
_cell.angle_alpha   90.00
_cell.angle_beta   90.00
_cell.angle_gamma   90.00
#
_symmetry.space_group_name_H-M   'P 1'
#
loop_
_entity.id
_entity.type
_entity.pdbx_description
1 polymer ?
#
loop_
_entity_poly.entity_id
_entity_poly.type
_entity_poly.pdbx_seq_one_letter_code
_entity_poly.pdbx_strand_id
1 'polypeptide(L)'
;MKRLGVELYGDLIGTLRGADSTTFDIRADPDAIERYGVNSRILSAAIPLTPKPNRAKAKHRRNFFRELLPEGDQLAAMNAAAGLASGDVLGFLSRYGRDIAGALQIWDLDDPNEPPTPELLPVTAARVRELLDEPFVYPLANRPAVGKTSLAGVQPKIVLARTDDGWAQAVGGAPSTHILKPVVRQHPTLIYDEEYGARLARVLGLASHDTWMATFAGTPALVIERWLRAGVCDLRQSWSTKLSLLSRRLSSWNTRTLRPTHGSIRACGSSLRTSAANAQRGCAPTETAGVCR
;
A
#
# COMPACT_ATOMS: atom_id res chain seq x y z
N MET A 1 -10.25 22.68 9.98
CA MET A 1 -8.96 21.96 9.91
C MET A 1 -9.30 20.51 9.62
N LYS A 2 -8.89 19.96 8.48
CA LYS A 2 -9.25 18.58 8.11
C LYS A 2 -8.69 17.56 9.11
N ARG A 3 -9.48 16.56 9.47
CA ARG A 3 -9.08 15.46 10.35
C ARG A 3 -9.17 14.17 9.56
N LEU A 4 -8.02 13.58 9.23
CA LEU A 4 -8.04 12.35 8.44
C LEU A 4 -7.90 11.12 9.33
N GLY A 5 -8.86 10.21 9.28
CA GLY A 5 -8.75 8.89 9.90
C GLY A 5 -7.71 8.07 9.18
N VAL A 6 -6.89 7.33 9.94
CA VAL A 6 -5.89 6.40 9.41
C VAL A 6 -6.27 5.01 9.89
N GLU A 7 -6.79 4.20 8.97
CA GLU A 7 -7.32 2.87 9.26
C GLU A 7 -6.43 1.77 8.70
N LEU A 8 -6.33 0.67 9.45
CA LEU A 8 -5.62 -0.52 9.03
C LEU A 8 -6.45 -1.75 9.39
N TYR A 9 -6.78 -2.57 8.40
CA TYR A 9 -7.64 -3.76 8.58
C TYR A 9 -9.00 -3.46 9.24
N GLY A 10 -9.54 -2.26 9.03
CA GLY A 10 -10.81 -1.81 9.62
C GLY A 10 -10.69 -1.18 11.01
N ASP A 11 -9.51 -1.20 11.63
CA ASP A 11 -9.26 -0.53 12.91
C ASP A 11 -8.73 0.89 12.68
N LEU A 12 -9.31 1.88 13.36
CA LEU A 12 -8.78 3.24 13.38
C LEU A 12 -7.49 3.28 14.20
N ILE A 13 -6.36 3.47 13.53
CA ILE A 13 -5.03 3.48 14.16
C ILE A 13 -4.66 4.87 14.68
N GLY A 14 -5.22 5.91 14.08
CA GLY A 14 -4.99 7.28 14.50
C GLY A 14 -5.66 8.32 13.60
N THR A 15 -5.42 9.58 13.93
CA THR A 15 -5.90 10.73 13.14
C THR A 15 -4.75 11.62 12.71
N LEU A 16 -4.67 11.94 11.42
CA LEU A 16 -3.83 13.03 10.90
C LEU A 16 -4.52 14.36 11.15
N ARG A 17 -3.79 15.32 11.74
CA ARG A 17 -4.28 16.67 12.01
C ARG A 17 -3.17 17.68 11.77
N GLY A 18 -3.53 18.84 11.22
CA GLY A 18 -2.61 19.96 10.99
C GLY A 18 -3.23 21.01 10.09
N ALA A 19 -2.63 22.20 10.07
CA ALA A 19 -3.07 23.28 9.20
C ALA A 19 -2.52 23.12 7.77
N ASP A 20 -1.31 22.57 7.65
CA ASP A 20 -0.57 22.54 6.40
C ASP A 20 0.44 21.37 6.35
N SER A 21 1.14 21.27 5.22
CA SER A 21 2.09 20.20 4.91
C SER A 21 3.31 20.15 5.86
N THR A 22 3.63 21.22 6.57
CA THR A 22 4.76 21.34 7.50
C THR A 22 4.35 21.05 8.95
N THR A 23 3.09 21.32 9.29
CA THR A 23 2.58 21.23 10.67
C THR A 23 1.78 19.97 10.96
N PHE A 24 1.30 19.25 9.93
CA PHE A 24 0.52 18.03 10.17
C PHE A 24 1.30 16.92 10.88
N ASP A 25 0.58 16.13 11.66
CA ASP A 25 1.12 14.95 12.32
C ASP A 25 0.02 13.95 12.65
N ILE A 26 0.41 12.69 12.84
CA ILE A 26 -0.49 11.64 13.30
C ILE A 26 -0.56 11.64 14.83
N ARG A 27 -1.77 11.49 15.36
CA ARG A 27 -2.03 11.11 16.75
C ARG A 27 -2.58 9.70 16.76
N ALA A 28 -1.92 8.80 17.47
CA ALA A 28 -2.38 7.43 17.63
C ALA A 28 -3.73 7.42 18.37
N ASP A 29 -4.60 6.52 17.95
CA ASP A 29 -5.88 6.30 18.62
C ASP A 29 -5.67 5.55 19.95
N PRO A 30 -6.29 5.96 21.06
CA PRO A 30 -6.19 5.27 22.34
C PRO A 30 -6.59 3.79 22.25
N ASP A 31 -7.66 3.47 21.51
CA ASP A 31 -8.18 2.11 21.39
C ASP A 31 -7.20 1.23 20.59
N ALA A 32 -6.53 1.82 19.59
CA ALA A 32 -5.45 1.14 18.87
C ALA A 32 -4.23 0.88 19.76
N ILE A 33 -3.87 1.80 20.67
CA ILE A 33 -2.78 1.59 21.64
C ILE A 33 -3.14 0.47 22.62
N GLU A 34 -4.38 0.43 23.10
CA GLU A 34 -4.87 -0.64 23.99
C GLU A 34 -4.82 -1.99 23.27
N ARG A 35 -5.35 -2.05 22.03
CA ARG A 35 -5.43 -3.28 21.24
C ARG A 35 -4.06 -3.84 20.83
N TYR A 36 -3.18 -2.98 20.32
CA TYR A 36 -1.92 -3.39 19.71
C TYR A 36 -0.71 -3.22 20.62
N GLY A 37 -0.85 -2.49 21.73
CA GLY A 37 0.19 -2.20 22.69
C GLY A 37 0.99 -0.92 22.38
N VAL A 38 1.53 -0.33 23.46
CA VAL A 38 2.46 0.80 23.37
C VAL A 38 3.72 0.40 22.60
N ASN A 39 4.22 1.30 21.77
CA ASN A 39 5.33 1.11 20.84
C ASN A 39 5.10 0.06 19.73
N SER A 40 3.85 -0.40 19.54
CA SER A 40 3.51 -1.24 18.41
C SER A 40 3.89 -0.57 17.09
N ARG A 41 4.46 -1.36 16.18
CA ARG A 41 4.89 -0.93 14.84
C ARG A 41 3.90 -1.36 13.77
N ILE A 42 2.66 -1.60 14.15
CA ILE A 42 1.62 -2.15 13.28
C ILE A 42 1.37 -1.26 12.05
N LEU A 43 1.44 0.07 12.21
CA LEU A 43 1.33 1.03 11.10
C LEU A 43 2.62 1.10 10.27
N SER A 44 3.76 1.30 10.93
CA SER A 44 5.06 1.45 10.31
C SER A 44 6.17 1.32 11.35
N ALA A 45 7.31 0.77 10.95
CA ALA A 45 8.50 0.74 11.81
C ALA A 45 8.98 2.15 12.22
N ALA A 46 8.69 3.16 11.41
CA ALA A 46 9.04 4.56 11.67
C ALA A 46 8.02 5.30 12.55
N ILE A 47 6.81 4.73 12.74
CA ILE A 47 5.69 5.36 13.45
C ILE A 47 5.16 4.40 14.52
N PRO A 48 5.87 4.23 15.65
CA PRO A 48 5.37 3.44 16.76
C PRO A 48 4.14 4.11 17.40
N LEU A 49 3.14 3.31 17.78
CA LEU A 49 1.96 3.78 18.50
C LEU A 49 2.36 4.24 19.89
N THR A 50 2.24 5.54 20.14
CA THR A 50 2.59 6.15 21.43
C THR A 50 1.55 7.20 21.80
N PRO A 51 1.11 7.28 23.07
CA PRO A 51 0.15 8.30 23.50
C PRO A 51 0.65 9.73 23.26
N LYS A 52 1.97 9.94 23.41
CA LYS A 52 2.63 11.23 23.22
C LYS A 52 3.82 11.07 22.26
N PRO A 53 3.64 11.33 20.96
CA PRO A 53 4.71 11.13 20.00
C PRO A 53 5.86 12.12 20.20
N ASN A 54 7.10 11.65 20.05
CA ASN A 54 8.28 12.51 20.15
C ASN A 54 8.25 13.57 19.02
N ARG A 55 8.29 14.86 19.39
CA ARG A 55 8.27 16.00 18.46
C ARG A 55 9.49 16.00 17.52
N ALA A 56 10.66 15.57 17.99
CA ALA A 56 11.86 15.46 17.17
C ALA A 56 11.72 14.46 16.00
N LYS A 57 10.76 13.53 16.09
CA LYS A 57 10.45 12.55 15.03
C LYS A 57 9.29 12.96 14.12
N ALA A 58 8.70 14.15 14.30
CA ALA A 58 7.55 14.60 13.51
C ALA A 58 7.85 14.65 12.00
N LYS A 59 9.05 15.07 11.61
CA LYS A 59 9.47 15.06 10.19
C LYS A 59 9.43 13.64 9.58
N HIS A 60 9.88 12.63 10.31
CA HIS A 60 9.88 11.24 9.83
C HIS A 60 8.46 10.70 9.65
N ARG A 61 7.56 11.02 10.58
CA ARG A 61 6.14 10.67 10.47
C ARG A 61 5.47 11.35 9.29
N ARG A 62 5.70 12.66 9.09
CA ARG A 62 5.18 13.37 7.92
C ARG A 62 5.70 12.80 6.61
N ASN A 63 6.98 12.47 6.54
CA ASN A 63 7.58 11.89 5.34
C ASN A 63 6.90 10.57 4.98
N PHE A 64 6.64 9.69 5.95
CA PHE A 64 5.90 8.45 5.68
C PHE A 64 4.58 8.68 4.92
N PHE A 65 3.79 9.69 5.30
CA PHE A 65 2.54 10.01 4.58
C PHE A 65 2.78 10.68 3.22
N ARG A 66 3.89 11.40 3.05
CA ARG A 66 4.30 11.95 1.74
C ARG A 66 4.69 10.84 0.78
N GLU A 67 5.37 9.80 1.24
CA GLU A 67 5.76 8.64 0.44
C GLU A 67 4.56 7.76 0.01
N LEU A 68 3.34 8.08 0.45
CA LEU A 68 2.12 7.45 -0.06
C LEU A 68 1.64 8.07 -1.36
N LEU A 69 2.05 9.32 -1.65
CA LEU A 69 1.64 10.05 -2.84
C LEU A 69 2.41 9.54 -4.07
N PRO A 70 1.87 9.72 -5.29
CA PRO A 70 2.64 9.58 -6.52
C PRO A 70 3.76 10.63 -6.57
N GLU A 71 4.62 10.49 -7.57
CA GLU A 71 5.74 11.40 -7.80
C GLU A 71 5.65 12.06 -9.18
N GLY A 72 6.41 13.14 -9.39
CA GLY A 72 6.56 13.81 -10.68
C GLY A 72 5.24 14.25 -11.33
N ASP A 73 5.15 14.05 -12.64
CA ASP A 73 4.03 14.51 -13.47
C ASP A 73 2.70 13.85 -13.08
N GLN A 74 2.73 12.62 -12.56
CA GLN A 74 1.52 11.94 -12.11
C GLN A 74 0.92 12.61 -10.88
N LEU A 75 1.74 13.05 -9.93
CA LEU A 75 1.28 13.84 -8.78
C LEU A 75 0.73 15.20 -9.23
N ALA A 76 1.41 15.87 -10.15
CA ALA A 76 0.96 17.16 -10.69
C ALA A 76 -0.41 17.04 -11.37
N ALA A 77 -0.61 16.02 -12.21
CA ALA A 77 -1.88 15.74 -12.87
C ALA A 77 -3.01 15.46 -11.87
N MET A 78 -2.74 14.65 -10.83
CA MET A 78 -3.75 14.33 -9.81
C MET A 78 -4.13 15.52 -8.94
N ASN A 79 -3.16 16.40 -8.61
CA ASN A 79 -3.44 17.66 -7.92
C ASN A 79 -4.31 18.57 -8.78
N ALA A 80 -3.96 18.75 -10.05
CA ALA A 80 -4.73 19.57 -10.99
C ALA A 80 -6.17 19.05 -11.14
N ALA A 81 -6.34 17.73 -11.34
CA ALA A 81 -7.65 17.09 -11.45
C ALA A 81 -8.51 17.22 -10.18
N ALA A 82 -7.89 17.37 -9.00
CA ALA A 82 -8.57 17.56 -7.73
C ALA A 82 -8.69 19.03 -7.29
N GLY A 83 -8.13 19.98 -8.06
CA GLY A 83 -8.06 21.39 -7.67
C GLY A 83 -7.20 21.65 -6.42
N LEU A 84 -6.19 20.81 -6.17
CA LEU A 84 -5.32 20.88 -4.99
C LEU A 84 -4.04 21.66 -5.27
N ALA A 85 -3.59 22.42 -4.28
CA ALA A 85 -2.30 23.09 -4.33
C ALA A 85 -1.14 22.08 -4.27
N SER A 86 -0.03 22.40 -4.94
CA SER A 86 1.19 21.60 -4.85
C SER A 86 1.65 21.51 -3.39
N GLY A 87 1.89 20.28 -2.93
CA GLY A 87 2.32 20.00 -1.56
C GLY A 87 1.21 19.89 -0.52
N ASP A 88 -0.08 20.01 -0.89
CA ASP A 88 -1.20 19.76 0.02
C ASP A 88 -1.42 18.25 0.26
N VAL A 89 -0.59 17.68 1.14
CA VAL A 89 -0.60 16.24 1.46
C VAL A 89 -1.93 15.81 2.09
N LEU A 90 -2.50 16.62 2.98
CA LEU A 90 -3.77 16.27 3.64
C LEU A 90 -4.94 16.37 2.66
N GLY A 91 -4.99 17.41 1.84
CA GLY A 91 -5.99 17.53 0.77
C GLY A 91 -5.89 16.36 -0.22
N PHE A 92 -4.67 15.96 -0.59
CA PHE A 92 -4.46 14.82 -1.48
C PHE A 92 -4.93 13.51 -0.86
N LEU A 93 -4.51 13.19 0.37
CA LEU A 93 -4.90 11.93 1.03
C LEU A 93 -6.39 11.89 1.37
N SER A 94 -7.00 13.03 1.68
CA SER A 94 -8.46 13.15 1.80
C SER A 94 -9.17 12.74 0.49
N ARG A 95 -8.60 13.06 -0.67
CA ARG A 95 -9.19 12.76 -1.98
C ARG A 95 -8.87 11.35 -2.49
N TYR A 96 -7.64 10.86 -2.29
CA TYR A 96 -7.09 9.65 -2.92
C TYR A 96 -6.54 8.63 -1.92
N GLY A 97 -6.92 8.70 -0.64
CA GLY A 97 -6.37 7.89 0.44
C GLY A 97 -7.05 6.53 0.67
N ARG A 98 -8.09 6.16 -0.09
CA ARG A 98 -8.87 4.94 0.17
C ARG A 98 -8.25 3.67 -0.41
N ASP A 99 -7.62 3.76 -1.57
CA ASP A 99 -6.83 2.66 -2.15
C ASP A 99 -5.37 3.08 -2.22
N ILE A 100 -4.60 2.79 -1.17
CA ILE A 100 -3.18 3.14 -1.09
C ILE A 100 -2.30 1.91 -0.87
N ALA A 101 -0.97 2.09 -0.89
CA ALA A 101 -0.04 0.98 -0.69
C ALA A 101 -0.28 0.25 0.64
N GLY A 102 -0.33 -1.07 0.59
CA GLY A 102 -0.62 -1.93 1.75
C GLY A 102 -2.12 -2.00 2.07
N ALA A 103 -2.43 -2.13 3.35
CA ALA A 103 -3.80 -2.26 3.87
C ALA A 103 -4.34 -0.97 4.50
N LEU A 104 -3.60 0.13 4.34
CA LEU A 104 -3.95 1.42 4.92
C LEU A 104 -5.12 2.04 4.15
N GLN A 105 -6.02 2.70 4.86
CA GLN A 105 -7.00 3.62 4.30
C GLN A 105 -6.93 4.95 5.05
N ILE A 106 -6.99 6.05 4.29
CA ILE A 106 -6.97 7.41 4.84
C ILE A 106 -8.14 8.18 4.25
N TRP A 107 -8.90 8.86 5.10
CA TRP A 107 -10.13 9.53 4.70
C TRP A 107 -10.51 10.67 5.64
N ASP A 108 -11.33 11.60 5.17
CA ASP A 108 -11.76 12.75 5.95
C ASP A 108 -12.89 12.36 6.92
N LEU A 109 -12.62 12.38 8.23
CA LEU A 109 -13.60 12.04 9.27
C LEU A 109 -14.74 13.06 9.36
N ASP A 110 -14.55 14.24 8.77
CA ASP A 110 -15.52 15.33 8.78
C ASP A 110 -16.38 15.37 7.49
N ASP A 111 -16.14 14.47 6.53
CA ASP A 111 -16.94 14.37 5.29
C ASP A 111 -18.15 13.44 5.51
N PRO A 112 -19.39 13.95 5.43
CA PRO A 112 -20.59 13.14 5.61
C PRO A 112 -20.82 12.10 4.48
N ASN A 113 -20.09 12.21 3.37
CA ASN A 113 -20.18 11.28 2.24
C ASN A 113 -19.16 10.14 2.31
N GLU A 114 -18.42 10.03 3.43
CA GLU A 114 -17.48 8.95 3.69
C GLU A 114 -18.02 7.96 4.75
N PRO A 115 -17.76 6.64 4.62
CA PRO A 115 -17.11 5.98 3.48
C PRO A 115 -18.06 5.90 2.26
N PRO A 116 -17.58 6.18 1.04
CA PRO A 116 -18.36 5.92 -0.17
C PRO A 116 -18.56 4.42 -0.36
N THR A 117 -19.53 4.06 -1.19
CA THR A 117 -19.74 2.67 -1.61
C THR A 117 -18.58 2.21 -2.51
N PRO A 118 -17.81 1.19 -2.12
CA PRO A 118 -16.77 0.61 -2.98
C PRO A 118 -17.40 -0.08 -4.18
N GLU A 119 -16.89 0.18 -5.38
CA GLU A 119 -17.40 -0.42 -6.61
C GLU A 119 -16.25 -0.73 -7.58
N LEU A 120 -16.39 -1.84 -8.31
CA LEU A 120 -15.53 -2.21 -9.43
C LEU A 120 -16.28 -2.00 -10.74
N LEU A 121 -15.79 -1.09 -11.57
CA LEU A 121 -16.39 -0.75 -12.85
C LEU A 121 -15.67 -1.49 -13.98
N PRO A 122 -16.29 -2.48 -14.65
CA PRO A 122 -15.65 -3.24 -15.72
C PRO A 122 -15.14 -2.33 -16.85
N VAL A 123 -13.99 -2.71 -17.42
CA VAL A 123 -13.37 -2.01 -18.55
C VAL A 123 -12.95 -2.99 -19.64
N THR A 124 -13.14 -2.57 -20.89
CA THR A 124 -12.70 -3.33 -22.07
C THR A 124 -11.20 -3.22 -22.27
N ALA A 125 -10.60 -4.15 -23.02
CA ALA A 125 -9.19 -4.06 -23.40
C ALA A 125 -8.85 -2.75 -24.16
N ALA A 126 -9.79 -2.22 -24.95
CA ALA A 126 -9.63 -0.93 -25.63
C ALA A 126 -9.57 0.24 -24.64
N ARG A 127 -10.37 0.21 -23.57
CA ARG A 127 -10.28 1.21 -22.49
C ARG A 127 -9.00 1.06 -21.68
N VAL A 128 -8.55 -0.17 -21.40
CA VAL A 128 -7.25 -0.39 -20.73
C VAL A 128 -6.10 0.18 -21.57
N ARG A 129 -6.12 -0.01 -22.90
CA ARG A 129 -5.17 0.63 -23.80
C ARG A 129 -5.16 2.15 -23.64
N GLU A 130 -6.32 2.79 -23.72
CA GLU A 130 -6.43 4.24 -23.57
C GLU A 130 -5.86 4.73 -22.24
N LEU A 131 -6.14 4.03 -21.14
CA LEU A 131 -5.59 4.34 -19.82
C LEU A 131 -4.06 4.20 -19.76
N LEU A 132 -3.50 3.23 -20.49
CA LEU A 132 -2.05 2.99 -20.58
C LEU A 132 -1.33 4.00 -21.47
N ASP A 133 -1.96 4.41 -22.57
CA ASP A 133 -1.40 5.36 -23.53
C ASP A 133 -1.44 6.80 -23.01
N GLU A 134 -2.43 7.12 -22.16
CA GLU A 134 -2.67 8.46 -21.60
C GLU A 134 -2.60 8.49 -20.05
N PRO A 135 -1.48 8.07 -19.42
CA PRO A 135 -1.38 7.89 -17.97
C PRO A 135 -1.39 9.22 -17.19
N PHE A 136 -1.29 10.37 -17.86
CA PHE A 136 -1.38 11.70 -17.24
C PHE A 136 -2.78 12.32 -17.39
N VAL A 137 -3.54 11.91 -18.40
CA VAL A 137 -4.97 12.25 -18.51
C VAL A 137 -5.78 11.42 -17.51
N TYR A 138 -5.40 10.14 -17.34
CA TYR A 138 -6.01 9.22 -16.39
C TYR A 138 -4.98 8.71 -15.37
N PRO A 139 -4.48 9.58 -14.47
CA PRO A 139 -3.44 9.19 -13.53
C PRO A 139 -3.89 8.05 -12.62
N LEU A 140 -3.08 7.00 -12.58
CA LEU A 140 -3.36 5.72 -11.92
C LEU A 140 -4.64 5.03 -12.42
N ALA A 141 -5.18 5.39 -13.58
CA ALA A 141 -6.54 5.04 -14.00
C ALA A 141 -7.63 5.41 -12.99
N ASN A 142 -7.41 6.46 -12.18
CA ASN A 142 -8.49 7.01 -11.37
C ASN A 142 -9.59 7.56 -12.28
N ARG A 143 -10.83 7.14 -12.02
CA ARG A 143 -11.99 7.75 -12.67
C ARG A 143 -12.23 9.14 -12.08
N PRO A 144 -12.50 10.18 -12.89
CA PRO A 144 -12.75 11.53 -12.38
C PRO A 144 -13.82 11.55 -11.28
N ALA A 145 -13.62 12.39 -10.27
CA ALA A 145 -14.44 12.54 -9.06
C ALA A 145 -14.55 11.31 -8.12
N VAL A 146 -14.58 10.08 -8.63
CA VAL A 146 -14.91 8.88 -7.82
C VAL A 146 -13.73 7.92 -7.57
N GLY A 147 -12.67 8.00 -8.37
CA GLY A 147 -11.45 7.22 -8.15
C GLY A 147 -10.68 7.74 -6.92
N LYS A 148 -10.34 6.86 -5.98
CA LYS A 148 -9.73 7.22 -4.69
C LYS A 148 -8.39 6.53 -4.44
N THR A 149 -7.65 6.25 -5.51
CA THR A 149 -6.41 5.49 -5.45
C THR A 149 -5.18 6.38 -5.44
N SER A 150 -4.18 6.05 -4.62
CA SER A 150 -2.84 6.63 -4.65
C SER A 150 -1.76 5.56 -4.58
N LEU A 151 -0.72 5.71 -5.40
CA LEU A 151 0.40 4.79 -5.45
C LEU A 151 1.67 5.54 -5.81
N ALA A 152 2.72 5.32 -5.01
CA ALA A 152 4.01 5.96 -5.18
C ALA A 152 4.84 5.41 -6.36
N GLY A 153 5.92 6.14 -6.66
CA GLY A 153 6.91 5.81 -7.68
C GLY A 153 6.81 6.68 -8.94
N VAL A 154 7.97 6.97 -9.52
CA VAL A 154 8.15 7.89 -10.66
C VAL A 154 7.65 7.33 -12.01
N GLN A 155 7.76 6.02 -12.22
CA GLN A 155 7.41 5.42 -13.50
C GLN A 155 5.90 5.51 -13.76
N PRO A 156 5.46 5.90 -14.98
CA PRO A 156 4.06 5.84 -15.37
C PRO A 156 3.48 4.46 -15.10
N LYS A 157 2.29 4.44 -14.49
CA LYS A 157 1.57 3.21 -14.17
C LYS A 157 0.09 3.52 -14.00
N ILE A 158 -0.73 2.50 -14.21
CA ILE A 158 -2.13 2.48 -13.81
C ILE A 158 -2.37 1.34 -12.81
N VAL A 159 -3.48 1.40 -12.09
CA VAL A 159 -3.90 0.30 -11.22
C VAL A 159 -5.33 -0.09 -11.53
N LEU A 160 -5.57 -1.39 -11.59
CA LEU A 160 -6.88 -1.97 -11.90
C LEU A 160 -7.16 -3.13 -10.96
N ALA A 161 -8.43 -3.47 -10.82
CA ALA A 161 -8.84 -4.74 -10.24
C ALA A 161 -8.98 -5.78 -11.35
N ARG A 162 -8.52 -7.00 -11.08
CA ARG A 162 -8.78 -8.18 -11.88
C ARG A 162 -9.94 -8.94 -11.23
N THR A 163 -10.98 -9.21 -12.00
CA THR A 163 -12.18 -9.97 -11.64
C THR A 163 -12.28 -11.21 -12.52
N ASP A 164 -13.25 -12.09 -12.24
CA ASP A 164 -13.52 -13.26 -13.09
C ASP A 164 -13.94 -12.86 -14.52
N ASP A 165 -14.61 -11.71 -14.66
CA ASP A 165 -15.07 -11.15 -15.93
C ASP A 165 -14.02 -10.27 -16.66
N GLY A 166 -12.83 -10.10 -16.07
CA GLY A 166 -11.73 -9.36 -16.69
C GLY A 166 -11.18 -8.21 -15.83
N TRP A 167 -11.03 -7.03 -16.44
CA TRP A 167 -10.42 -5.86 -15.79
C TRP A 167 -11.47 -4.85 -15.38
N ALA A 168 -11.27 -4.20 -14.23
CA ALA A 168 -12.15 -3.17 -13.71
C ALA A 168 -11.36 -2.00 -13.11
N GLN A 169 -11.90 -0.78 -13.25
CA GLN A 169 -11.44 0.38 -12.48
C GLN A 169 -12.03 0.31 -11.06
N ALA A 170 -11.21 0.56 -10.05
CA ALA A 170 -11.65 0.60 -8.67
C ALA A 170 -12.07 2.02 -8.28
N VAL A 171 -13.30 2.19 -7.80
CA VAL A 171 -13.86 3.48 -7.38
C VAL A 171 -14.45 3.38 -5.98
N GLY A 172 -14.70 4.53 -5.34
CA GLY A 172 -15.29 4.54 -3.99
C GLY A 172 -14.45 3.81 -2.94
N GLY A 173 -13.14 3.69 -3.15
CA GLY A 173 -12.27 2.96 -2.22
C GLY A 173 -12.26 1.43 -2.39
N ALA A 174 -12.85 0.89 -3.45
CA ALA A 174 -12.61 -0.50 -3.81
C ALA A 174 -11.10 -0.75 -3.99
N PRO A 175 -10.57 -1.91 -3.54
CA PRO A 175 -9.16 -2.20 -3.69
C PRO A 175 -8.84 -2.57 -5.14
N SER A 176 -7.89 -1.86 -5.77
CA SER A 176 -7.23 -2.40 -6.96
C SER A 176 -6.28 -3.55 -6.59
N THR A 177 -6.13 -4.51 -7.50
CA THR A 177 -5.36 -5.75 -7.25
C THR A 177 -4.11 -5.86 -8.11
N HIS A 178 -3.97 -5.06 -9.17
CA HIS A 178 -2.81 -5.11 -10.05
C HIS A 178 -2.32 -3.71 -10.43
N ILE A 179 -1.01 -3.62 -10.67
CA ILE A 179 -0.35 -2.47 -11.29
C ILE A 179 -0.05 -2.86 -12.72
N LEU A 180 -0.40 -2.00 -13.67
CA LEU A 180 -0.04 -2.16 -15.07
C LEU A 180 0.91 -1.04 -15.46
N LYS A 181 2.03 -1.40 -16.07
CA LYS A 181 3.07 -0.46 -16.51
C LYS A 181 3.14 -0.45 -18.04
N PRO A 182 2.94 0.70 -18.69
CA PRO A 182 3.04 0.82 -20.14
C PRO A 182 4.51 0.78 -20.59
N VAL A 183 4.72 0.54 -21.88
CA VAL A 183 6.02 0.81 -22.52
C VAL A 183 6.30 2.30 -22.47
N VAL A 184 7.44 2.68 -21.93
CA VAL A 184 7.94 4.06 -21.97
C VAL A 184 8.82 4.21 -23.20
N ARG A 185 8.52 5.17 -24.10
CA ARG A 185 9.23 5.32 -25.39
C ARG A 185 10.75 5.46 -25.24
N GLN A 186 11.19 6.17 -24.21
CA GLN A 186 12.61 6.40 -23.92
C GLN A 186 13.30 5.13 -23.38
N HIS A 187 12.54 4.17 -22.85
CA HIS A 187 13.03 2.93 -22.25
C HIS A 187 12.18 1.72 -22.70
N PRO A 188 12.24 1.35 -24.00
CA PRO A 188 11.31 0.38 -24.59
C PRO A 188 11.46 -1.04 -24.02
N THR A 189 12.62 -1.37 -23.45
CA THR A 189 12.88 -2.70 -22.86
C THR A 189 12.46 -2.81 -21.39
N LEU A 190 12.19 -1.69 -20.71
CA LEU A 190 12.07 -1.62 -19.25
C LEU A 190 11.04 -2.59 -18.67
N ILE A 191 9.89 -2.72 -19.34
CA ILE A 191 8.82 -3.62 -18.89
C ILE A 191 9.20 -5.10 -19.01
N TYR A 192 10.05 -5.46 -19.98
CA TYR A 192 10.55 -6.81 -20.17
C TYR A 192 11.67 -7.12 -19.17
N ASP A 193 12.56 -6.16 -18.93
CA ASP A 193 13.64 -6.28 -17.95
C ASP A 193 13.07 -6.47 -16.54
N GLU A 194 11.99 -5.75 -16.21
CA GLU A 194 11.30 -5.88 -14.94
C GLU A 194 10.54 -7.21 -14.80
N GLU A 195 9.85 -7.68 -15.84
CA GLU A 195 9.24 -9.02 -15.83
C GLU A 195 10.28 -10.11 -15.59
N TYR A 196 11.40 -10.04 -16.31
CA TYR A 196 12.47 -11.02 -16.21
C TYR A 196 13.07 -11.04 -14.79
N GLY A 197 13.35 -9.87 -14.22
CA GLY A 197 13.82 -9.75 -12.85
C GLY A 197 12.84 -10.30 -11.81
N ALA A 198 11.54 -9.99 -11.95
CA ALA A 198 10.49 -10.49 -11.07
C ALA A 198 10.36 -12.02 -11.18
N ARG A 199 10.40 -12.57 -12.39
CA ARG A 199 10.37 -14.01 -12.64
C ARG A 199 11.57 -14.73 -12.04
N LEU A 200 12.77 -14.18 -12.18
CA LEU A 200 13.97 -14.73 -11.54
C LEU A 200 13.83 -14.73 -10.01
N ALA A 201 13.33 -13.63 -9.42
CA ALA A 201 13.09 -13.56 -7.98
C ALA A 201 12.08 -14.61 -7.50
N ARG A 202 11.04 -14.92 -8.28
CA ARG A 202 10.09 -16.02 -7.98
C ARG A 202 10.76 -17.38 -8.01
N VAL A 203 11.55 -17.69 -9.04
CA VAL A 203 12.26 -18.97 -9.17
C VAL A 203 13.23 -19.19 -8.00
N LEU A 204 13.87 -18.12 -7.53
CA LEU A 204 14.74 -18.16 -6.36
C LEU A 204 13.99 -18.19 -5.01
N GLY A 205 12.65 -18.09 -5.02
CA GLY A 205 11.83 -18.05 -3.81
C GLY A 205 11.95 -16.75 -3.00
N LEU A 206 12.37 -15.65 -3.63
CA LEU A 206 12.52 -14.33 -3.02
C LEU A 206 11.24 -13.47 -3.15
N ALA A 207 10.38 -13.80 -4.11
CA ALA A 207 9.09 -13.16 -4.32
C ALA A 207 8.00 -14.21 -4.56
N SER A 208 6.74 -13.85 -4.30
CA SER A 208 5.59 -14.73 -4.55
C SER A 208 4.38 -14.00 -5.11
N HIS A 209 4.55 -12.81 -5.67
CA HIS A 209 3.50 -12.11 -6.41
C HIS A 209 3.64 -12.42 -7.90
N ASP A 210 2.52 -12.55 -8.59
CA ASP A 210 2.53 -12.80 -10.02
C ASP A 210 2.89 -11.55 -10.83
N THR A 211 3.55 -11.79 -11.95
CA THR A 211 4.04 -10.76 -12.86
C THR A 211 4.21 -11.38 -14.23
N TRP A 212 3.59 -10.78 -15.25
CA TRP A 212 3.57 -11.27 -16.61
C TRP A 212 3.35 -10.15 -17.63
N MET A 213 3.65 -10.44 -18.88
CA MET A 213 3.37 -9.54 -20.01
C MET A 213 1.95 -9.78 -20.54
N ALA A 214 1.20 -8.71 -20.77
CA ALA A 214 -0.12 -8.78 -21.41
C ALA A 214 -0.25 -7.73 -22.52
N THR A 215 -1.14 -7.99 -23.48
CA THR A 215 -1.43 -7.07 -24.57
C THR A 215 -2.89 -6.63 -24.52
N PHE A 216 -3.12 -5.32 -24.50
CA PHE A 216 -4.44 -4.70 -24.42
C PHE A 216 -4.72 -3.95 -25.72
N ALA A 217 -5.58 -4.51 -26.57
CA ALA A 217 -5.94 -3.93 -27.86
C ALA A 217 -4.72 -3.47 -28.71
N GLY A 218 -3.64 -4.27 -28.68
CA GLY A 218 -2.38 -4.02 -29.40
C GLY A 218 -1.27 -3.38 -28.56
N THR A 219 -1.58 -2.81 -27.38
CA THR A 219 -0.58 -2.18 -26.52
C THR A 219 -0.04 -3.16 -25.48
N PRO A 220 1.26 -3.48 -25.48
CA PRO A 220 1.87 -4.32 -24.46
C PRO A 220 2.01 -3.57 -23.13
N ALA A 221 1.82 -4.28 -22.02
CA ALA A 221 2.05 -3.79 -20.68
C ALA A 221 2.58 -4.90 -19.78
N LEU A 222 3.40 -4.52 -18.81
CA LEU A 222 3.75 -5.39 -17.69
C LEU A 222 2.62 -5.33 -16.67
N VAL A 223 2.11 -6.50 -16.28
CA VAL A 223 1.10 -6.65 -15.24
C VAL A 223 1.77 -7.22 -13.99
N ILE A 224 1.57 -6.55 -12.86
CA ILE A 224 2.14 -6.92 -11.55
C ILE A 224 1.00 -7.05 -10.56
N GLU A 225 0.89 -8.21 -9.92
CA GLU A 225 -0.04 -8.43 -8.81
C GLU A 225 0.38 -7.61 -7.58
N ARG A 226 -0.57 -6.89 -6.99
CA ARG A 226 -0.34 -6.12 -5.75
C ARG A 226 -0.34 -7.07 -4.56
N TRP A 227 0.83 -7.25 -3.97
CA TRP A 227 1.00 -7.90 -2.68
C TRP A 227 0.14 -7.22 -1.59
N LEU A 228 -0.41 -8.00 -0.65
CA LEU A 228 -1.29 -7.60 0.48
C LEU A 228 -2.79 -7.34 0.17
N ARG A 229 -3.30 -7.67 -1.03
CA ARG A 229 -4.73 -7.54 -1.34
C ARG A 229 -5.58 -8.80 -1.14
N ALA A 230 -5.01 -9.87 -0.57
CA ALA A 230 -5.77 -11.04 -0.13
C ALA A 230 -6.63 -10.73 1.10
N GLY A 231 -7.74 -11.44 1.29
CA GLY A 231 -8.66 -11.23 2.43
C GLY A 231 -7.95 -11.32 3.78
N VAL A 232 -8.47 -10.62 4.80
CA VAL A 232 -7.87 -10.49 6.15
C VAL A 232 -7.52 -11.85 6.79
N CYS A 233 -8.28 -12.90 6.49
CA CYS A 233 -7.99 -14.27 6.98
C CYS A 233 -6.82 -14.95 6.27
N ASP A 234 -6.62 -14.68 4.99
CA ASP A 234 -5.57 -15.30 4.16
C ASP A 234 -4.19 -14.68 4.44
N LEU A 235 -4.16 -13.36 4.68
CA LEU A 235 -2.92 -12.64 5.00
C LEU A 235 -2.31 -13.07 6.35
N ARG A 236 -3.11 -13.29 7.40
CA ARG A 236 -2.57 -13.64 8.73
C ARG A 236 -1.95 -15.04 8.76
N GLN A 237 -2.52 -16.00 8.03
CA GLN A 237 -1.96 -17.35 7.87
C GLN A 237 -0.74 -17.36 6.94
N SER A 238 -0.79 -16.60 5.85
CA SER A 238 0.32 -16.41 4.91
C SER A 238 1.57 -15.81 5.57
N TRP A 239 1.40 -14.81 6.44
CA TRP A 239 2.51 -14.15 7.15
C TRP A 239 3.21 -15.09 8.14
N SER A 240 2.47 -15.84 8.97
CA SER A 240 3.04 -16.79 9.94
C SER A 240 3.78 -17.93 9.25
N THR A 241 3.17 -18.49 8.19
CA THR A 241 3.73 -19.61 7.42
C THR A 241 4.99 -19.19 6.67
N LYS A 242 4.98 -18.03 5.99
CA LYS A 242 6.13 -17.55 5.20
C LYS A 242 7.29 -17.05 6.06
N LEU A 243 7.05 -16.40 7.21
CA LEU A 243 8.11 -16.03 8.16
C LEU A 243 8.79 -17.26 8.79
N SER A 244 8.03 -18.34 9.04
CA SER A 244 8.60 -19.59 9.54
C SER A 244 9.53 -20.25 8.51
N LEU A 245 9.19 -20.18 7.21
CA LEU A 245 10.01 -20.69 6.11
C LEU A 245 11.26 -19.84 5.87
N LEU A 246 11.14 -18.51 5.92
CA LEU A 246 12.27 -17.59 5.77
C LEU A 246 13.25 -17.72 6.96
N SER A 247 12.72 -17.86 8.18
CA SER A 247 13.49 -18.12 9.40
C SER A 247 14.30 -19.41 9.31
N ARG A 248 13.66 -20.54 8.91
CA ARG A 248 14.30 -21.85 8.74
C ARG A 248 15.40 -21.84 7.66
N ARG A 249 15.22 -21.10 6.56
CA ARG A 249 16.21 -20.97 5.49
C ARG A 249 17.36 -20.02 5.83
N LEU A 250 17.14 -18.97 6.64
CA LEU A 250 18.21 -18.08 7.08
C LEU A 250 19.07 -18.70 8.18
N SER A 251 18.52 -19.62 8.99
CA SER A 251 19.31 -20.39 9.97
C SER A 251 20.26 -21.42 9.34
N SER A 252 20.07 -21.79 8.06
CA SER A 252 20.98 -22.72 7.36
C SER A 252 22.12 -22.01 6.61
N TRP A 253 22.15 -20.67 6.61
CA TRP A 253 23.24 -19.90 6.00
C TRP A 253 24.34 -19.63 7.05
N ASN A 254 25.47 -20.33 6.91
CA ASN A 254 26.64 -20.14 7.75
C ASN A 254 27.25 -18.74 7.51
N THR A 255 27.23 -17.89 8.53
CA THR A 255 27.54 -16.45 8.46
C THR A 255 29.05 -16.11 8.40
N ARG A 256 29.92 -17.05 8.00
CA ARG A 256 31.37 -16.85 8.06
C ARG A 256 32.02 -16.15 6.85
N THR A 257 31.29 -15.86 5.77
CA THR A 257 31.90 -15.33 4.53
C THR A 257 31.66 -13.84 4.24
N LEU A 258 31.07 -13.07 5.15
CA LEU A 258 30.85 -11.63 4.94
C LEU A 258 31.66 -10.77 5.92
N ARG A 259 32.62 -9.99 5.38
CA ARG A 259 33.37 -8.97 6.12
C ARG A 259 32.42 -7.87 6.68
N PRO A 260 32.81 -7.21 7.80
CA PRO A 260 31.90 -6.39 8.58
C PRO A 260 31.82 -4.96 8.01
N THR A 261 30.95 -4.72 7.04
CA THR A 261 30.61 -3.33 6.65
C THR A 261 29.12 -3.03 6.57
N HIS A 262 28.24 -4.01 6.83
CA HIS A 262 26.80 -3.80 6.72
C HIS A 262 26.05 -4.23 7.97
N GLY A 263 25.88 -3.29 8.90
CA GLY A 263 24.99 -3.42 10.07
C GLY A 263 23.49 -3.56 9.71
N SER A 264 23.11 -3.35 8.44
CA SER A 264 21.73 -3.39 7.96
C SER A 264 21.13 -4.80 7.94
N ILE A 265 21.91 -5.84 7.64
CA ILE A 265 21.41 -7.21 7.49
C ILE A 265 21.05 -7.82 8.85
N ARG A 266 21.87 -7.60 9.89
CA ARG A 266 21.55 -8.04 11.25
C ARG A 266 20.33 -7.32 11.83
N ALA A 267 20.18 -6.02 11.56
CA ALA A 267 19.02 -5.24 11.99
C ALA A 267 17.72 -5.68 11.30
N CYS A 268 17.78 -6.06 10.02
CA CYS A 268 16.64 -6.61 9.29
C CYS A 268 16.23 -7.98 9.86
N GLY A 269 17.20 -8.85 10.14
CA GLY A 269 16.96 -10.18 10.72
C GLY A 269 16.46 -10.19 12.18
N SER A 270 16.73 -9.15 12.98
CA SER A 270 16.14 -9.00 14.31
C SER A 270 14.72 -8.43 14.25
N SER A 271 14.47 -7.46 13.36
CA SER A 271 13.14 -6.89 13.12
C SER A 271 12.11 -7.94 12.66
N LEU A 272 12.50 -8.84 11.75
CA LEU A 272 11.64 -9.92 11.26
C LEU A 272 11.24 -10.92 12.36
N ARG A 273 12.13 -11.20 13.32
CA ARG A 273 11.84 -12.09 14.46
C ARG A 273 10.84 -11.47 15.44
N THR A 274 10.97 -10.19 15.73
CA THR A 274 10.04 -9.47 16.61
C THR A 274 8.64 -9.36 15.98
N SER A 275 8.55 -9.13 14.67
CA SER A 275 7.28 -9.13 13.95
C SER A 275 6.58 -10.50 13.97
N ALA A 276 7.34 -11.60 13.85
CA ALA A 276 6.79 -12.96 13.95
C ALA A 276 6.26 -13.27 15.37
N ALA A 277 6.95 -12.81 16.42
CA ALA A 277 6.52 -13.02 17.80
C ALA A 277 5.24 -12.24 18.17
N ASN A 278 5.04 -11.05 17.60
CA ASN A 278 3.81 -10.27 17.80
C ASN A 278 2.61 -10.85 17.02
N ALA A 279 2.85 -11.44 15.85
CA ALA A 279 1.80 -12.10 15.08
C ALA A 279 1.18 -13.31 15.82
N GLN A 280 1.99 -14.05 16.59
CA GLN A 280 1.53 -15.23 17.36
C GLN A 280 0.66 -14.87 18.58
N ARG A 281 0.84 -13.69 19.19
CA ARG A 281 0.07 -13.30 20.39
C ARG A 281 -1.35 -12.83 20.08
N GLY A 282 -1.64 -12.40 18.86
CA GLY A 282 -2.96 -11.93 18.45
C GLY A 282 -3.95 -13.02 18.02
N CYS A 283 -3.67 -14.30 18.34
CA CYS A 283 -4.44 -15.48 17.94
C CYS A 283 -4.85 -16.37 19.12
N ALA A 284 -4.98 -15.82 20.33
CA ALA A 284 -5.67 -16.55 21.38
C ALA A 284 -7.18 -16.56 21.06
N PRO A 285 -7.84 -17.73 20.98
CA PRO A 285 -9.28 -17.79 20.81
C PRO A 285 -9.95 -17.23 22.07
N THR A 286 -10.78 -16.21 21.93
CA THR A 286 -11.80 -15.90 22.95
C THR A 286 -12.86 -16.99 22.86
N GLU A 287 -12.78 -17.98 23.75
CA GLU A 287 -13.93 -18.82 24.09
C GLU A 287 -15.02 -17.93 24.66
N THR A 288 -16.06 -17.69 23.87
CA THR A 288 -17.37 -17.34 24.41
C THR A 288 -18.32 -18.46 24.01
N ALA A 289 -18.59 -19.32 24.99
CA ALA A 289 -19.73 -20.20 25.05
C ALA A 289 -21.03 -19.38 24.90
N GLY A 290 -21.97 -19.90 24.09
CA GLY A 290 -23.26 -19.27 23.87
C GLY A 290 -24.19 -20.23 23.14
N VAL A 291 -24.95 -20.98 23.94
CA VAL A 291 -25.92 -22.01 23.57
C VAL A 291 -27.00 -21.47 22.62
N CYS A 292 -27.16 -22.09 21.44
CA CYS A 292 -28.40 -22.01 20.68
C CYS A 292 -29.39 -23.07 21.22
N ARG A 293 -30.59 -22.63 21.59
CA ARG A 293 -31.82 -23.40 21.42
C ARG A 293 -32.62 -22.75 20.29
#